data_AF-A0A9P7NUW1-F1
#
_entry.id   AF-A0A9P7NUW1-F1
#
_cell.length_a   1.000
_cell.length_b   1.000
_cell.length_c   1.000
_cell.angle_alpha   90.00
_cell.angle_beta   90.00
_cell.angle_gamma   90.00
#
_symmetry.space_group_name_H-M   'P 1'
#
loop_
_entity.id
_entity.type
_entity.pdbx_description
1 polymer ?
#
loop_
_entity_poly.entity_id
_entity_poly.type
_entity_poly.pdbx_seq_one_letter_code
_entity_poly.pdbx_strand_id
1 'polypeptide(L)'
;MDRTPSKWHVQKHSEIVLKAIAKDRRDKAFCDLEIVCGETRFQVHRVVVCSCSSIIRAACLGPWKEGACGVYEIKDCSDSLVERMLDYIYTSNYDELSSKGPAEEGQEPSQSVAKVGPAPQVMLHVKMMELGDMYLVDGLVQLAWKRFMKLLKSETTTNILVDIIPEVYTLESNSANGIRNSVVGFMRERLAQLPLAADVDGPLGNVTRDVPDFTRDLLKSYVDAPIPGHCGSCGNDKTVPLAPLQSRCLLCHKGGALGLGYKR
;
A
#
# COMPACT_ATOMS: atom_id res chain seq x y z
N MET A 1 31.70 34.72 18.31
CA MET A 1 31.83 33.61 17.33
C MET A 1 31.36 32.36 18.05
N ASP A 2 30.07 32.07 17.95
CA ASP A 2 29.43 30.95 18.63
C ASP A 2 29.29 29.81 17.61
N ARG A 3 30.15 28.79 17.70
CA ARG A 3 30.03 27.57 16.89
C ARG A 3 29.21 26.58 17.70
N THR A 4 27.95 26.42 17.33
CA THR A 4 27.10 25.34 17.81
C THR A 4 27.75 23.99 17.45
N PRO A 5 27.88 23.03 18.40
CA PRO A 5 28.46 21.73 18.09
C PRO A 5 27.53 20.95 17.16
N SER A 6 28.07 20.43 16.06
CA SER A 6 27.35 19.51 15.19
C SER A 6 26.93 18.27 15.99
N LYS A 7 25.65 17.93 15.92
CA LYS A 7 25.13 16.69 16.51
C LYS A 7 25.66 15.50 15.70
N TRP A 8 26.65 14.79 16.23
CA TRP A 8 27.11 13.53 15.67
C TRP A 8 26.00 12.48 15.85
N HIS A 9 25.47 11.96 14.74
CA HIS A 9 24.55 10.82 14.78
C HIS A 9 25.38 9.54 14.79
N VAL A 10 25.51 8.92 15.96
CA VAL A 10 26.16 7.60 16.08
C VAL A 10 25.23 6.58 15.44
N GLN A 11 25.64 6.04 14.28
CA GLN A 11 24.86 5.01 13.61
C GLN A 11 24.91 3.70 14.40
N LYS A 12 23.77 3.05 14.60
CA LYS A 12 23.71 1.78 15.36
C LYS A 12 24.44 0.67 14.59
N HIS A 13 25.19 -0.18 15.31
CA HIS A 13 25.92 -1.31 14.73
C HIS A 13 25.04 -2.20 13.82
N SER A 14 23.81 -2.48 14.23
CA SER A 14 22.85 -3.27 13.45
C SER A 14 22.56 -2.67 12.07
N GLU A 15 22.48 -1.35 11.96
CA GLU A 15 22.24 -0.68 10.67
C GLU A 15 23.46 -0.74 9.76
N ILE A 16 24.67 -0.68 10.32
CA ILE A 16 25.93 -0.83 9.57
C ILE A 16 26.00 -2.24 8.99
N VAL A 17 25.71 -3.26 9.81
CA VAL A 17 25.68 -4.67 9.37
C VAL A 17 24.64 -4.88 8.27
N LEU A 18 23.42 -4.39 8.43
CA LEU A 18 22.37 -4.52 7.39
C LEU A 18 22.77 -3.83 6.09
N LYS A 19 23.38 -2.63 6.15
CA LYS A 19 23.90 -1.93 4.96
C LYS A 19 24.98 -2.75 4.25
N ALA A 20 25.89 -3.40 4.99
CA ALA A 20 26.91 -4.27 4.43
C ALA A 20 26.29 -5.50 3.75
N ILE A 21 25.37 -6.20 4.42
CA ILE A 21 24.66 -7.36 3.87
C ILE A 21 23.87 -6.99 2.60
N ALA A 22 23.22 -5.82 2.58
CA ALA A 22 22.53 -5.30 1.41
C ALA A 22 23.49 -5.00 0.24
N LYS A 23 24.70 -4.51 0.54
CA LYS A 23 25.76 -4.34 -0.46
C LYS A 23 26.24 -5.69 -0.99
N ASP A 24 26.52 -6.65 -0.11
CA ASP A 24 26.97 -7.98 -0.50
C ASP A 24 25.96 -8.68 -1.42
N ARG A 25 24.65 -8.48 -1.19
CA ARG A 25 23.60 -9.00 -2.09
C ARG A 25 23.71 -8.42 -3.50
N ARG A 26 23.92 -7.10 -3.63
CA ARG A 26 24.08 -6.44 -4.94
C ARG A 26 25.34 -6.92 -5.66
N ASP A 27 26.41 -7.11 -4.90
CA ASP A 27 27.70 -7.61 -5.40
C ASP A 27 27.69 -9.14 -5.62
N LYS A 28 26.58 -9.82 -5.24
CA LYS A 28 26.42 -11.28 -5.25
C LYS A 28 27.47 -12.01 -4.41
N ALA A 29 28.05 -11.33 -3.42
CA ALA A 29 28.97 -11.91 -2.46
C ALA A 29 28.20 -12.74 -1.43
N PHE A 30 28.77 -13.86 -0.99
CA PHE A 30 28.25 -14.74 0.08
C PHE A 30 26.81 -15.26 -0.09
N CYS A 31 26.22 -15.14 -1.28
CA CYS A 31 24.89 -15.65 -1.58
C CYS A 31 24.92 -17.18 -1.71
N ASP A 32 23.97 -17.84 -1.06
CA ASP A 32 23.86 -19.31 -0.91
C ASP A 32 22.43 -19.83 -1.22
N LEU A 33 21.61 -18.96 -1.81
CA LEU A 33 20.28 -19.25 -2.31
C LEU A 33 20.01 -18.42 -3.57
N GLU A 34 19.42 -19.04 -4.58
CA GLU A 34 18.89 -18.38 -5.76
C GLU A 34 17.36 -18.37 -5.71
N ILE A 35 16.75 -17.19 -5.83
CA ILE A 35 15.31 -17.05 -6.06
C ILE A 35 15.07 -16.89 -7.55
N VAL A 36 14.21 -17.73 -8.12
CA VAL A 36 13.87 -17.73 -9.55
C VAL A 36 12.45 -17.26 -9.73
N CYS A 37 12.23 -16.31 -10.63
CA CYS A 37 10.91 -15.79 -11.00
C CYS A 37 10.84 -15.67 -12.53
N GLY A 38 10.21 -16.64 -13.18
CA GLY A 38 10.27 -16.76 -14.64
C GLY A 38 11.71 -16.96 -15.12
N GLU A 39 12.19 -16.06 -15.98
CA GLU A 39 13.57 -16.08 -16.49
C GLU A 39 14.57 -15.33 -15.58
N THR A 40 14.08 -14.53 -14.64
CA THR A 40 14.90 -13.68 -13.79
C THR A 40 15.39 -14.46 -12.56
N ARG A 41 16.68 -14.32 -12.25
CA ARG A 41 17.36 -15.02 -11.14
C ARG A 41 17.95 -14.01 -10.17
N PHE A 42 17.63 -14.16 -8.89
CA PHE A 42 18.06 -13.28 -7.81
C PHE A 42 18.96 -14.04 -6.84
N GLN A 43 20.21 -13.61 -6.71
CA GLN A 43 21.16 -14.15 -5.75
C GLN A 43 20.93 -13.52 -4.37
N VAL A 44 20.70 -14.35 -3.37
CA VAL A 44 20.36 -13.90 -2.01
C VAL A 44 21.05 -14.76 -0.94
N HIS A 45 21.15 -14.20 0.26
CA HIS A 45 21.57 -14.91 1.46
C HIS A 45 20.37 -15.61 2.09
N ARG A 46 20.43 -16.94 2.16
CA ARG A 46 19.43 -17.83 2.75
C ARG A 46 19.07 -17.40 4.16
N VAL A 47 20.08 -17.15 4.99
CA VAL A 47 19.87 -16.75 6.40
C VAL A 47 19.04 -15.47 6.52
N VAL A 48 19.21 -14.52 5.61
CA VAL A 48 18.50 -13.23 5.64
C VAL A 48 17.04 -13.45 5.21
N VAL A 49 16.80 -14.04 4.04
CA VAL A 49 15.44 -14.22 3.54
C VAL A 49 14.62 -15.18 4.40
N CYS A 50 15.24 -16.24 4.95
CA CYS A 50 14.57 -17.17 5.88
C CYS A 50 14.29 -16.54 7.25
N SER A 51 15.04 -15.52 7.65
CA SER A 51 14.74 -14.79 8.89
C SER A 51 13.56 -13.83 8.73
N CYS A 52 13.26 -13.41 7.49
CA CYS A 52 12.18 -12.47 7.19
C CYS A 52 10.92 -13.13 6.63
N SER A 53 11.01 -14.36 6.09
CA SER A 53 9.88 -15.11 5.54
C SER A 53 9.85 -16.52 6.12
N SER A 54 8.79 -16.82 6.89
CA SER A 54 8.58 -18.16 7.45
C SER A 54 8.24 -19.20 6.36
N ILE A 55 7.65 -18.78 5.24
CA ILE A 55 7.38 -19.61 4.07
C ILE A 55 8.68 -20.06 3.40
N ILE A 56 9.57 -19.11 3.08
CA ILE A 56 10.88 -19.43 2.48
C ILE A 56 11.72 -20.26 3.46
N ARG A 57 11.66 -19.94 4.76
CA ARG A 57 12.32 -20.72 5.82
C ARG A 57 11.87 -22.17 5.84
N ALA A 58 10.56 -22.42 5.79
CA ALA A 58 9.99 -23.75 5.81
C ALA A 58 10.44 -24.58 4.59
N ALA A 59 10.47 -23.96 3.40
CA ALA A 59 10.96 -24.62 2.20
C ALA A 59 12.46 -24.94 2.27
N CYS A 60 13.28 -24.01 2.78
CA CYS A 60 14.73 -24.20 2.88
C CYS A 60 15.16 -25.19 3.97
N LEU A 61 14.35 -25.37 5.02
CA LEU A 61 14.61 -26.34 6.09
C LEU A 61 13.96 -27.71 5.85
N GLY A 62 12.92 -27.76 5.02
CA GLY A 62 12.18 -28.98 4.73
C GLY A 62 12.99 -29.97 3.87
N PRO A 63 12.47 -31.19 3.67
CA PRO A 63 13.10 -32.21 2.82
C PRO A 63 12.98 -31.90 1.32
N TRP A 64 12.57 -30.69 0.96
CA TRP A 64 12.24 -30.29 -0.39
C TRP A 64 13.50 -29.90 -1.18
N LYS A 65 13.36 -29.81 -2.50
CA LYS A 65 14.48 -29.54 -3.41
C LYS A 65 15.15 -28.21 -3.08
N GLU A 66 14.40 -27.25 -2.56
CA GLU A 66 14.85 -25.90 -2.21
C GLU A 66 15.97 -25.95 -1.15
N GLY A 67 15.82 -26.78 -0.12
CA GLY A 67 16.81 -26.96 0.93
C GLY A 67 18.13 -27.53 0.43
N ALA A 68 18.06 -28.52 -0.47
CA ALA A 68 19.20 -29.27 -1.00
C ALA A 68 19.87 -28.60 -2.22
N CYS A 69 19.10 -28.01 -3.13
CA CYS A 69 19.58 -27.43 -4.39
C CYS A 69 19.89 -25.94 -4.27
N GLY A 70 19.42 -25.25 -3.22
CA GLY A 70 19.63 -23.82 -3.05
C GLY A 70 18.94 -22.96 -4.09
N VAL A 71 17.81 -23.44 -4.63
CA VAL A 71 16.98 -22.70 -5.58
C VAL A 71 15.54 -22.69 -5.06
N TYR A 72 14.94 -21.51 -4.95
CA TYR A 72 13.54 -21.31 -4.57
C TYR A 72 12.79 -20.63 -5.73
N GLU A 73 11.72 -21.25 -6.23
CA GLU A 73 10.94 -20.73 -7.36
C GLU A 73 9.72 -19.95 -6.85
N ILE A 74 9.56 -18.70 -7.31
CA ILE A 74 8.37 -17.89 -7.13
C ILE A 74 7.57 -17.90 -8.44
N LYS A 75 6.32 -18.35 -8.36
CA LYS A 75 5.38 -18.42 -9.49
C LYS A 75 4.34 -17.32 -9.41
N ASP A 76 3.70 -17.03 -10.54
CA ASP A 76 2.54 -16.13 -10.66
C ASP A 76 2.76 -14.71 -10.09
N CYS A 77 4.01 -14.24 -10.09
CA CYS A 77 4.41 -12.91 -9.66
C CYS A 77 5.34 -12.28 -10.70
N SER A 78 5.34 -10.94 -10.82
CA SER A 78 6.31 -10.27 -11.68
C SER A 78 7.68 -10.21 -11.00
N ASP A 79 8.73 -10.33 -11.79
CA ASP A 79 10.12 -10.20 -11.33
C ASP A 79 10.38 -8.87 -10.60
N SER A 80 9.78 -7.78 -11.07
CA SER A 80 9.82 -6.46 -10.44
C SER A 80 9.20 -6.41 -9.04
N LEU A 81 8.14 -7.18 -8.76
CA LEU A 81 7.55 -7.26 -7.42
C LEU A 81 8.41 -8.12 -6.49
N VAL A 82 8.97 -9.21 -7.04
CA VAL A 82 9.93 -10.06 -6.30
C VAL A 82 11.17 -9.24 -5.93
N GLU A 83 11.77 -8.50 -6.86
CA GLU A 83 12.93 -7.65 -6.59
C GLU A 83 12.63 -6.62 -5.49
N ARG A 84 11.46 -5.98 -5.55
CA ARG A 84 10.98 -5.03 -4.51
C ARG A 84 10.79 -5.69 -3.15
N MET A 85 10.26 -6.91 -3.07
CA MET A 85 10.18 -7.65 -1.81
C MET A 85 11.57 -7.95 -1.26
N LEU A 86 12.51 -8.34 -2.13
CA LEU A 86 13.88 -8.57 -1.72
C LEU A 86 14.53 -7.27 -1.25
N ASP A 87 14.38 -6.15 -1.96
CA ASP A 87 14.83 -4.82 -1.53
C ASP A 87 14.30 -4.50 -0.13
N TYR A 88 13.02 -4.77 0.12
CA TYR A 88 12.45 -4.60 1.45
C TYR A 88 13.15 -5.45 2.51
N ILE A 89 13.37 -6.74 2.24
CA ILE A 89 14.03 -7.66 3.19
C ILE A 89 15.42 -7.15 3.60
N TYR A 90 16.15 -6.51 2.70
CA TYR A 90 17.52 -6.05 2.94
C TYR A 90 17.63 -4.60 3.42
N THR A 91 16.67 -3.74 3.06
CA THR A 91 16.77 -2.29 3.27
C THR A 91 15.61 -1.70 4.07
N SER A 92 14.60 -2.50 4.40
CA SER A 92 13.31 -2.06 4.96
C SER A 92 12.55 -1.08 4.06
N ASN A 93 12.85 -1.06 2.76
CA ASN A 93 12.23 -0.20 1.77
C ASN A 93 12.14 -0.90 0.40
N TYR A 94 11.13 -0.58 -0.40
CA TYR A 94 10.92 -1.13 -1.74
C TYR A 94 10.60 -0.07 -2.82
N ASP A 95 10.66 1.22 -2.50
CA ASP A 95 10.34 2.30 -3.46
C ASP A 95 11.49 2.56 -4.43
N GLU A 96 12.73 2.45 -3.94
CA GLU A 96 13.95 2.56 -4.72
C GLU A 96 14.14 1.24 -5.45
N LEU A 97 13.61 1.11 -6.67
CA LEU A 97 14.24 0.16 -7.61
C LEU A 97 15.70 0.56 -7.64
N SER A 98 16.57 -0.33 -7.17
CA SER A 98 18.02 -0.12 -7.19
C SER A 98 18.41 0.35 -8.58
N SER A 99 18.59 1.66 -8.76
CA SER A 99 19.38 2.19 -9.86
C SER A 99 20.71 1.44 -9.79
N LYS A 100 21.06 0.78 -10.89
CA LYS A 100 22.31 0.04 -11.03
C LYS A 100 23.47 0.84 -10.43
N GLY A 101 24.16 0.26 -9.43
CA GLY A 101 25.46 0.72 -8.91
C GLY A 101 25.49 2.07 -8.18
N PRO A 102 26.59 2.38 -7.45
CA PRO A 102 26.88 3.74 -7.01
C PRO A 102 27.03 4.63 -8.24
N ALA A 103 26.40 5.80 -8.21
CA ALA A 103 26.50 6.81 -9.25
C ALA A 103 27.98 7.09 -9.62
N GLU A 104 28.35 6.84 -10.88
CA GLU A 104 29.49 7.53 -11.46
C GLU A 104 29.07 9.00 -11.65
N GLU A 105 29.81 9.91 -11.02
CA GLU A 105 29.63 11.36 -11.16
C GLU A 105 29.73 11.74 -12.63
N GLY A 106 28.61 12.16 -13.23
CA GLY A 106 28.59 12.71 -14.58
C GLY A 106 27.42 12.28 -15.48
N GLN A 107 26.52 11.40 -15.03
CA GLN A 107 25.30 11.07 -15.77
C GLN A 107 24.06 11.70 -15.13
N GLU A 108 23.42 12.58 -15.90
CA GLU A 108 22.07 13.10 -15.67
C GLU A 108 21.13 11.98 -15.21
N PRO A 109 20.25 12.23 -14.22
CA PRO A 109 19.38 11.21 -13.66
C PRO A 109 18.51 10.63 -14.77
N SER A 110 18.72 9.34 -15.06
CA SER A 110 17.93 8.61 -16.04
C SER A 110 16.45 8.67 -15.64
N GLN A 111 15.73 9.47 -16.42
CA GLN A 111 14.29 9.69 -16.31
C GLN A 111 13.55 8.36 -16.53
N SER A 112 13.09 7.70 -15.47
CA SER A 112 12.10 6.61 -15.62
C SER A 112 11.11 6.45 -14.47
N VAL A 113 11.27 7.18 -13.34
CA VAL A 113 10.29 7.12 -12.22
C VAL A 113 9.28 8.29 -12.26
N ALA A 114 9.50 9.29 -13.11
CA ALA A 114 8.67 10.49 -13.20
C ALA A 114 7.72 10.46 -14.41
N LYS A 115 6.78 9.51 -14.44
CA LYS A 115 5.54 9.58 -15.28
C LYS A 115 4.56 8.42 -15.08
N VAL A 116 4.64 7.67 -13.97
CA VAL A 116 3.64 6.66 -13.68
C VAL A 116 2.46 7.35 -13.01
N GLY A 117 1.27 7.23 -13.61
CA GLY A 117 0.05 7.79 -13.03
C GLY A 117 -0.19 7.26 -11.60
N PRO A 118 -0.96 7.99 -10.79
CA PRO A 118 -1.16 7.63 -9.39
C PRO A 118 -1.90 6.29 -9.17
N ALA A 119 -2.67 5.79 -10.14
CA ALA A 119 -3.36 4.49 -10.05
C ALA A 119 -2.40 3.29 -10.00
N PRO A 120 -1.43 3.14 -10.92
CA PRO A 120 -0.40 2.10 -10.80
C PRO A 120 0.40 2.15 -9.50
N GLN A 121 0.60 3.33 -8.91
CA GLN A 121 1.31 3.47 -7.63
C GLN A 121 0.49 2.93 -6.45
N VAL A 122 -0.83 3.18 -6.45
CA VAL A 122 -1.73 2.57 -5.46
C VAL A 122 -1.75 1.06 -5.62
N MET A 123 -1.86 0.56 -6.85
CA MET A 123 -1.88 -0.88 -7.13
C MET A 123 -0.55 -1.57 -6.83
N LEU A 124 0.58 -0.87 -6.97
CA LEU A 124 1.88 -1.37 -6.51
C LEU A 124 1.83 -1.71 -5.02
N HIS A 125 1.31 -0.82 -4.17
CA HIS A 125 1.24 -1.07 -2.73
C HIS A 125 0.26 -2.20 -2.39
N VAL A 126 -0.85 -2.33 -3.13
CA VAL A 126 -1.76 -3.48 -3.01
C VAL A 126 -1.03 -4.79 -3.30
N LYS A 127 -0.31 -4.86 -4.43
CA LYS A 127 0.45 -6.07 -4.81
C LYS A 127 1.58 -6.39 -3.83
N MET A 128 2.24 -5.39 -3.25
CA MET A 128 3.22 -5.61 -2.18
C MET A 128 2.59 -6.14 -0.89
N MET A 129 1.35 -5.77 -0.56
CA MET A 129 0.60 -6.36 0.57
C MET A 129 0.28 -7.83 0.29
N GLU A 130 -0.23 -8.16 -0.90
CA GLU A 130 -0.51 -9.55 -1.28
C GLU A 130 0.72 -10.42 -1.25
N LEU A 131 1.84 -9.92 -1.78
CA LEU A 131 3.11 -10.65 -1.77
C LEU A 131 3.63 -10.81 -0.34
N GLY A 132 3.50 -9.78 0.50
CA GLY A 132 3.84 -9.87 1.93
C GLY A 132 3.00 -10.90 2.67
N ASP A 133 1.69 -11.00 2.40
CA ASP A 133 0.81 -12.02 2.96
C ASP A 133 1.21 -13.43 2.48
N MET A 134 1.48 -13.59 1.18
CA MET A 134 1.84 -14.88 0.58
C MET A 134 3.13 -15.45 1.17
N TYR A 135 4.12 -14.59 1.45
CA TYR A 135 5.41 -14.99 1.98
C TYR A 135 5.56 -14.76 3.49
N LEU A 136 4.49 -14.31 4.16
CA LEU A 136 4.47 -13.99 5.60
C LEU A 136 5.60 -13.04 6.01
N VAL A 137 5.72 -11.92 5.29
CA VAL A 137 6.65 -10.82 5.57
C VAL A 137 5.87 -9.65 6.15
N ASP A 138 5.48 -9.74 7.42
CA ASP A 138 4.54 -8.80 8.07
C ASP A 138 4.95 -7.33 7.96
N GLY A 139 6.25 -7.06 8.10
CA GLY A 139 6.77 -5.69 8.00
C GLY A 139 6.58 -5.09 6.59
N LEU A 140 6.58 -5.92 5.54
CA LEU A 140 6.31 -5.48 4.17
C LEU A 140 4.85 -5.08 4.03
N VAL A 141 3.93 -5.91 4.53
CA VAL A 141 2.48 -5.62 4.54
C VAL A 141 2.22 -4.31 5.28
N GLN A 142 2.83 -4.11 6.45
CA GLN A 142 2.67 -2.89 7.23
C GLN A 142 3.20 -1.65 6.51
N LEU A 143 4.38 -1.72 5.89
CA LEU A 143 4.94 -0.60 5.14
C LEU A 143 4.07 -0.27 3.91
N ALA A 144 3.63 -1.30 3.19
CA ALA A 144 2.78 -1.14 2.02
C ALA A 144 1.41 -0.57 2.35
N TRP A 145 0.79 -1.05 3.43
CA TRP A 145 -0.44 -0.48 3.97
C TRP A 145 -0.28 1.01 4.34
N LYS A 146 0.80 1.36 5.06
CA LYS A 146 1.09 2.74 5.44
C LYS A 146 1.20 3.66 4.22
N ARG A 147 1.87 3.20 3.16
CA ARG A 147 2.04 3.96 1.92
C ARG A 147 0.75 4.05 1.10
N PHE A 148 0.00 2.95 1.00
CA PHE A 148 -1.32 2.91 0.41
C PHE A 148 -2.25 3.96 1.04
N MET A 149 -2.36 3.96 2.36
CA MET A 149 -3.19 4.93 3.09
C MET A 149 -2.70 6.37 2.94
N LYS A 150 -1.38 6.59 2.83
CA LYS A 150 -0.81 7.92 2.57
C LYS A 150 -1.22 8.44 1.19
N LEU A 151 -1.20 7.58 0.16
CA LEU A 151 -1.62 7.94 -1.20
C LEU A 151 -3.12 8.20 -1.29
N LEU A 152 -3.97 7.35 -0.70
CA LEU A 152 -5.41 7.56 -0.77
C LEU A 152 -5.89 8.84 -0.07
N LYS A 153 -5.12 9.34 0.90
CA LYS A 153 -5.36 10.64 1.56
C LYS A 153 -4.87 11.84 0.76
N SER A 154 -4.07 11.67 -0.29
CA SER A 154 -3.56 12.79 -1.07
C SER A 154 -4.56 13.23 -2.14
N GLU A 155 -4.67 14.55 -2.34
CA GLU A 155 -5.57 15.19 -3.33
C GLU A 155 -5.35 14.71 -4.77
N THR A 156 -4.14 14.22 -5.07
CA THR A 156 -3.76 13.63 -6.37
C THR A 156 -4.50 12.34 -6.72
N THR A 157 -5.24 11.73 -5.77
CA THR A 157 -5.96 10.46 -5.98
C THR A 157 -7.48 10.59 -6.10
N THR A 158 -8.00 11.82 -6.19
CA THR A 158 -9.43 12.15 -6.09
C THR A 158 -10.32 11.47 -7.15
N ASN A 159 -9.75 11.02 -8.28
CA ASN A 159 -10.49 10.35 -9.35
C ASN A 159 -10.08 8.88 -9.58
N ILE A 160 -9.12 8.36 -8.81
CA ILE A 160 -8.52 7.04 -9.05
C ILE A 160 -9.28 5.91 -8.36
N LEU A 161 -10.03 6.21 -7.32
CA LEU A 161 -10.68 5.18 -6.51
C LEU A 161 -11.63 4.32 -7.36
N VAL A 162 -12.38 4.95 -8.26
CA VAL A 162 -13.26 4.26 -9.22
C VAL A 162 -12.47 3.31 -10.12
N ASP A 163 -11.27 3.70 -10.56
CA ASP A 163 -10.45 2.89 -11.46
C ASP A 163 -9.87 1.65 -10.77
N ILE A 164 -9.51 1.74 -9.48
CA ILE A 164 -8.87 0.62 -8.75
C ILE A 164 -9.88 -0.35 -8.15
N ILE A 165 -11.15 0.02 -8.00
CA ILE A 165 -12.17 -0.83 -7.35
C ILE A 165 -12.27 -2.21 -8.00
N PRO A 166 -12.35 -2.36 -9.35
CA PRO A 166 -12.43 -3.68 -9.96
C PRO A 166 -11.27 -4.59 -9.55
N GLU A 167 -10.03 -4.11 -9.58
CA GLU A 167 -8.84 -4.87 -9.21
C GLU A 167 -8.78 -5.14 -7.69
N VAL A 168 -9.21 -4.20 -6.85
CA VAL A 168 -9.29 -4.39 -5.39
C VAL A 168 -10.31 -5.47 -5.01
N TYR A 169 -11.41 -5.60 -5.75
CA TYR A 169 -12.41 -6.62 -5.47
C TYR A 169 -12.03 -8.01 -5.97
N THR A 170 -11.06 -8.14 -6.89
CA THR A 170 -10.49 -9.43 -7.29
C THR A 170 -9.45 -10.00 -6.33
N LEU A 171 -9.04 -9.26 -5.29
CA LEU A 171 -8.01 -9.71 -4.35
C LEU A 171 -8.51 -10.86 -3.45
N GLU A 172 -7.66 -11.86 -3.24
CA GLU A 172 -7.98 -13.04 -2.41
C GLU A 172 -7.10 -13.13 -1.14
N SER A 173 -6.24 -12.14 -0.90
CA SER A 173 -5.30 -12.09 0.22
C SER A 173 -5.95 -11.77 1.58
N ASN A 174 -5.24 -12.05 2.67
CA ASN A 174 -5.67 -11.71 4.03
C ASN A 174 -5.89 -10.20 4.20
N SER A 175 -5.11 -9.38 3.50
CA SER A 175 -5.23 -7.92 3.48
C SER A 175 -6.44 -7.42 2.69
N ALA A 176 -7.06 -8.23 1.82
CA ALA A 176 -8.10 -7.80 0.88
C ALA A 176 -9.28 -7.09 1.56
N ASN A 177 -9.80 -7.64 2.67
CA ASN A 177 -10.92 -7.05 3.38
C ASN A 177 -10.58 -5.68 3.98
N GLY A 178 -9.37 -5.50 4.50
CA GLY A 178 -8.89 -4.20 4.97
C GLY A 178 -8.83 -3.18 3.84
N ILE A 179 -8.30 -3.59 2.69
CA ILE A 179 -8.18 -2.73 1.49
C ILE A 179 -9.56 -2.32 0.99
N ARG A 180 -10.49 -3.28 0.83
CA ARG A 180 -11.89 -3.04 0.42
C ARG A 180 -12.60 -2.06 1.36
N ASN A 181 -12.52 -2.30 2.67
CA ASN A 181 -13.14 -1.42 3.67
C ASN A 181 -12.57 0.00 3.62
N SER A 182 -11.26 0.13 3.38
CA SER A 182 -10.59 1.43 3.26
C SER A 182 -11.06 2.17 2.01
N VAL A 183 -11.08 1.50 0.84
CA VAL A 183 -11.59 2.06 -0.42
C VAL A 183 -13.04 2.50 -0.29
N VAL A 184 -13.90 1.68 0.33
CA VAL A 184 -15.29 2.05 0.63
C VAL A 184 -15.33 3.30 1.52
N GLY A 185 -14.55 3.35 2.60
CA GLY A 185 -14.46 4.53 3.48
C GLY A 185 -14.14 5.82 2.72
N PHE A 186 -13.08 5.81 1.90
CA PHE A 186 -12.72 6.97 1.09
C PHE A 186 -13.79 7.34 0.05
N MET A 187 -14.45 6.34 -0.57
CA MET A 187 -15.56 6.60 -1.48
C MET A 187 -16.72 7.30 -0.79
N ARG A 188 -17.06 6.90 0.44
CA ARG A 188 -18.11 7.60 1.23
C ARG A 188 -17.75 9.04 1.52
N GLU A 189 -16.49 9.32 1.89
CA GLU A 189 -16.01 10.67 2.15
C GLU A 189 -16.14 11.57 0.91
N ARG A 190 -15.91 11.01 -0.29
CA ARG A 190 -16.08 11.71 -1.57
C ARG A 190 -17.55 11.91 -1.95
N LEU A 191 -18.36 10.86 -1.80
CA LEU A 191 -19.81 10.92 -2.02
C LEU A 191 -20.51 11.90 -1.08
N ALA A 192 -19.93 12.14 0.09
CA ALA A 192 -20.42 13.15 1.01
C ALA A 192 -20.12 14.58 0.54
N GLN A 193 -19.41 14.82 -0.56
CA GLN A 193 -19.06 16.17 -1.03
C GLN A 193 -19.77 16.55 -2.34
N LEU A 194 -21.10 16.38 -2.38
CA LEU A 194 -21.90 16.65 -3.58
C LEU A 194 -21.87 18.13 -4.02
N PRO A 195 -21.96 18.42 -5.34
CA PRO A 195 -22.10 17.47 -6.45
C PRO A 195 -20.78 16.77 -6.82
N LEU A 196 -20.84 15.50 -7.23
CA LEU A 196 -19.67 14.80 -7.77
C LEU A 196 -19.20 15.46 -9.07
N ALA A 197 -17.88 15.48 -9.25
CA ALA A 197 -17.31 15.88 -10.53
C ALA A 197 -17.65 14.83 -11.60
N ALA A 198 -17.84 15.28 -12.85
CA ALA A 198 -18.32 14.42 -13.94
C ALA A 198 -17.36 13.27 -14.28
N ASP A 199 -16.07 13.46 -14.03
CA ASP A 199 -15.00 12.47 -14.14
C ASP A 199 -15.04 11.40 -13.03
N VAL A 200 -15.87 11.58 -12.00
CA VAL A 200 -16.15 10.56 -10.97
C VAL A 200 -17.54 9.95 -11.17
N ASP A 201 -18.55 10.75 -11.48
CA ASP A 201 -19.95 10.31 -11.54
C ASP A 201 -20.20 9.22 -12.59
N GLY A 202 -19.70 9.43 -13.82
CA GLY A 202 -19.81 8.45 -14.91
C GLY A 202 -19.11 7.11 -14.58
N PRO A 203 -17.80 7.12 -14.25
CA PRO A 203 -17.08 5.91 -13.86
C PRO A 203 -17.67 5.21 -12.63
N LEU A 204 -18.17 5.96 -11.64
CA LEU A 204 -18.83 5.39 -10.47
C LEU A 204 -20.10 4.61 -10.85
N GLY A 205 -20.91 5.14 -11.76
CA GLY A 205 -22.08 4.44 -12.29
C GLY A 205 -21.73 3.11 -12.98
N ASN A 206 -20.62 3.07 -13.72
CA ASN A 206 -20.12 1.84 -14.32
C ASN A 206 -19.64 0.84 -13.26
N VAL A 207 -18.79 1.28 -12.34
CA VAL A 207 -18.21 0.41 -11.30
C VAL A 207 -19.28 -0.19 -10.39
N THR A 208 -20.30 0.59 -10.02
CA THR A 208 -21.40 0.09 -9.17
C THR A 208 -22.27 -0.96 -9.88
N ARG A 209 -22.37 -0.90 -11.21
CA ARG A 209 -23.01 -1.95 -12.02
C ARG A 209 -22.12 -3.18 -12.16
N ASP A 210 -20.85 -2.97 -12.48
CA ASP A 210 -19.93 -4.03 -12.91
C ASP A 210 -19.28 -4.77 -11.72
N VAL A 211 -19.26 -4.16 -10.53
CA VAL A 211 -18.72 -4.73 -9.28
C VAL A 211 -19.81 -4.73 -8.19
N PRO A 212 -20.74 -5.70 -8.20
CA PRO A 212 -21.90 -5.71 -7.30
C PRO A 212 -21.52 -5.86 -5.82
N ASP A 213 -20.41 -6.55 -5.53
CA ASP A 213 -19.88 -6.69 -4.18
C ASP A 213 -19.46 -5.33 -3.59
N PHE A 214 -18.84 -4.47 -4.40
CA PHE A 214 -18.53 -3.10 -4.00
C PHE A 214 -19.79 -2.31 -3.69
N THR A 215 -20.82 -2.41 -4.53
CA THR A 215 -22.10 -1.73 -4.31
C THR A 215 -22.75 -2.18 -3.01
N ARG A 216 -22.77 -3.49 -2.74
CA ARG A 216 -23.28 -4.02 -1.47
C ARG A 216 -22.49 -3.48 -0.28
N ASP A 217 -21.16 -3.52 -0.33
CA ASP A 217 -20.31 -3.11 0.78
C ASP A 217 -20.40 -1.59 1.01
N LEU A 218 -20.51 -0.81 -0.06
CA LEU A 218 -20.80 0.62 0.00
C LEU A 218 -22.15 0.90 0.67
N LEU A 219 -23.24 0.24 0.25
CA LEU A 219 -24.56 0.40 0.88
C LEU A 219 -24.55 -0.02 2.35
N LYS A 220 -23.94 -1.18 2.65
CA LYS A 220 -23.79 -1.69 4.01
C LYS A 220 -23.04 -0.70 4.90
N SER A 221 -22.02 -0.04 4.36
CA SER A 221 -21.26 0.95 5.11
C SER A 221 -22.14 2.12 5.62
N TYR A 222 -23.13 2.58 4.84
CA TYR A 222 -24.08 3.62 5.26
C TYR A 222 -25.10 3.16 6.29
N VAL A 223 -25.36 1.84 6.35
CA VAL A 223 -26.18 1.23 7.41
C VAL A 223 -25.37 1.15 8.71
N ASP A 224 -24.13 0.68 8.61
CA ASP A 224 -23.27 0.40 9.76
C ASP A 224 -22.67 1.68 10.38
N ALA A 225 -22.47 2.73 9.58
CA ALA A 225 -21.92 4.00 10.03
C ALA A 225 -22.78 5.19 9.53
N PRO A 226 -23.13 6.16 10.40
CA PRO A 226 -23.91 7.34 10.02
C PRO A 226 -23.19 8.25 9.01
N ILE A 227 -23.95 9.05 8.25
CA ILE A 227 -23.39 10.04 7.32
C ILE A 227 -22.76 11.18 8.13
N PRO A 228 -21.48 11.56 7.91
CA PRO A 228 -20.91 12.75 8.51
C PRO A 228 -21.53 14.03 7.91
N GLY A 229 -21.83 15.00 8.76
CA GLY A 229 -22.39 16.28 8.33
C GLY A 229 -22.26 17.39 9.38
N HIS A 230 -22.97 18.49 9.18
CA HIS A 230 -23.00 19.65 10.06
C HIS A 230 -24.38 19.80 10.69
N CYS A 231 -24.41 20.03 12.00
CA CYS A 231 -25.64 20.33 12.72
C CYS A 231 -25.55 21.74 13.31
N GLY A 232 -26.46 22.62 12.88
CA GLY A 232 -26.50 24.00 13.38
C GLY A 232 -26.75 24.13 14.89
N SER A 233 -27.20 23.05 15.57
CA SER A 233 -27.32 23.01 17.04
C SER A 233 -26.07 22.50 17.76
N CYS A 234 -25.18 21.76 17.08
CA CYS A 234 -23.94 21.22 17.67
C CYS A 234 -22.70 22.07 17.33
N GLY A 235 -22.87 23.10 16.50
CA GLY A 235 -21.80 23.97 16.00
C GLY A 235 -21.33 23.56 14.60
N ASN A 236 -20.96 24.55 13.77
CA ASN A 236 -20.54 24.33 12.38
C ASN A 236 -19.08 23.85 12.26
N ASP A 237 -18.26 24.02 13.29
CA ASP A 237 -16.83 23.65 13.24
C ASP A 237 -16.58 22.16 13.56
N LYS A 238 -17.64 21.40 13.85
CA LYS A 238 -17.56 19.98 14.22
C LYS A 238 -18.40 19.13 13.28
N THR A 239 -17.78 18.12 12.68
CA THR A 239 -18.49 17.08 11.94
C THR A 239 -19.26 16.19 12.92
N VAL A 240 -20.56 16.00 12.67
CA VAL A 240 -21.45 15.17 13.48
C VAL A 240 -22.05 14.02 12.66
N PRO A 241 -22.34 12.87 13.29
CA PRO A 241 -23.02 11.76 12.63
C PRO A 241 -24.51 12.04 12.42
N LEU A 242 -25.02 11.74 11.23
CA LEU A 242 -26.41 11.94 10.81
C LEU A 242 -27.14 10.63 10.53
N ALA A 243 -28.38 10.53 11.00
CA ALA A 243 -29.28 9.44 10.62
C ALA A 243 -29.68 9.59 9.13
N PRO A 244 -29.63 8.50 8.33
CA PRO A 244 -29.97 8.53 6.90
C PRO A 244 -31.40 8.99 6.63
N LEU A 245 -32.35 8.60 7.48
CA LEU A 245 -33.73 9.09 7.43
C LEU A 245 -33.81 10.41 8.22
N GLN A 246 -33.99 11.53 7.50
CA GLN A 246 -34.26 12.89 8.00
C GLN A 246 -33.04 13.79 8.34
N SER A 247 -31.81 13.39 8.01
CA SER A 247 -30.59 14.14 8.37
C SER A 247 -30.62 14.60 9.83
N ARG A 248 -31.01 13.67 10.71
CA ARG A 248 -31.14 13.91 12.14
C ARG A 248 -29.76 13.79 12.78
N CYS A 249 -29.32 14.80 13.51
CA CYS A 249 -28.07 14.71 14.26
C CYS A 249 -28.19 13.63 15.34
N LEU A 250 -27.26 12.66 15.37
CA LEU A 250 -27.30 11.60 16.38
C LEU A 250 -26.83 12.04 17.77
N LEU A 251 -26.26 13.25 17.91
CA LEU A 251 -25.87 13.82 19.20
C LEU A 251 -27.00 14.58 19.89
N CYS A 252 -27.77 15.39 19.14
CA CYS A 252 -28.83 16.23 19.71
C CYS A 252 -30.25 15.81 19.30
N HIS A 253 -30.37 14.78 18.44
CA HIS A 253 -31.62 14.23 17.91
C HIS A 253 -32.52 15.23 17.17
N LYS A 254 -32.03 16.44 16.86
CA LYS A 254 -32.76 17.44 16.06
C LYS A 254 -32.57 17.17 14.55
N GLY A 255 -33.62 17.42 13.79
CA GLY A 255 -33.60 17.38 12.32
C GLY A 255 -32.97 18.62 11.69
N GLY A 256 -32.74 18.59 10.38
CA GLY A 256 -32.24 19.74 9.61
C GLY A 256 -30.72 19.92 9.65
N ALA A 257 -29.97 18.88 10.01
CA ALA A 257 -28.55 18.85 9.76
C ALA A 257 -28.30 18.64 8.25
N LEU A 258 -27.16 19.12 7.76
CA LEU A 258 -26.79 19.01 6.36
C LEU A 258 -25.63 18.02 6.26
N GLY A 259 -25.66 17.16 5.25
CA GLY A 259 -24.47 16.38 4.90
C GLY A 259 -23.31 17.31 4.55
N LEU A 260 -22.08 16.77 4.53
CA LEU A 260 -20.96 17.50 3.92
C LEU A 260 -21.33 17.92 2.47
N GLY A 261 -20.69 18.97 1.92
CA GLY A 261 -20.96 19.45 0.55
C GLY A 261 -22.24 20.29 0.34
N TYR A 262 -23.29 20.13 1.16
CA TYR A 262 -24.51 20.94 1.05
C TYR A 262 -24.33 22.32 1.72
N LYS A 263 -24.34 23.40 0.94
CA LYS A 263 -24.49 24.79 1.44
C LYS A 263 -25.97 25.14 1.54
N ARG A 264 -26.35 25.93 2.55
CA ARG A 264 -27.65 26.62 2.56
C ARG A 264 -27.68 27.69 1.48
#